data_AF-A0A955VF31-F1
#
_entry.id   AF-A0A955VF31-F1
#
_cell.length_a   1.000
_cell.length_b   1.000
_cell.length_c   1.000
_cell.angle_alpha   90.00
_cell.angle_beta   90.00
_cell.angle_gamma   90.00
#
_symmetry.space_group_name_H-M   'P 1'
#
loop_
_entity.id
_entity.type
_entity.pdbx_description
1 polymer ?
#
loop_
_entity_poly.entity_id
_entity_poly.type
_entity_poly.pdbx_seq_one_letter_code
_entity_poly.pdbx_strand_id
1 'polypeptide(L)'
;DDVIAEVRTLRAGGTLEVLLANHALRRGYRALVYTFNLQVFDPTWFGEPPVDLRAKLIARQKVKRSRKMHAAIQSYLRFLELGGTLEFGSPNERLISNYLLAGLPILTGLSGTYLYQCKRERDLDPLRCVDDDIGGDPQGHFVVLCGYDAASREVEIADPYRENPVARLHHYSVGIERLLHSILLGILTYDANLLVIDRA
;
A
#
# COMPACT_ATOMS: atom_id res chain seq x y z
N ASP A 1 16.02 -12.16 -4.22
CA ASP A 1 16.94 -11.23 -4.92
C ASP A 1 16.36 -10.64 -6.22
N ASP A 2 15.66 -11.41 -7.08
CA ASP A 2 15.07 -10.87 -8.33
C ASP A 2 13.95 -9.82 -8.16
N VAL A 3 13.09 -9.95 -7.15
CA VAL A 3 11.88 -9.10 -7.01
C VAL A 3 12.22 -7.61 -6.80
N ILE A 4 13.32 -7.30 -6.11
CA ILE A 4 13.75 -5.92 -5.85
C ILE A 4 14.28 -5.26 -7.12
N ALA A 5 14.93 -6.03 -8.00
CA ALA A 5 15.45 -5.54 -9.28
C ALA A 5 14.33 -5.31 -10.31
N GLU A 6 13.29 -6.15 -10.28
CA GLU A 6 12.16 -6.08 -11.21
C GLU A 6 11.14 -4.98 -10.86
N VAL A 7 11.09 -4.55 -9.61
CA VAL A 7 10.11 -3.56 -9.12
C VAL A 7 10.79 -2.22 -8.91
N ARG A 8 10.60 -1.29 -9.87
CA ARG A 8 11.09 0.09 -9.75
C ARG A 8 10.43 0.78 -8.57
N THR A 9 11.19 1.02 -7.50
CA THR A 9 10.79 1.90 -6.40
C THR A 9 10.63 3.33 -6.91
N LEU A 10 9.41 3.85 -6.91
CA LEU A 10 9.20 5.28 -7.04
C LEU A 10 9.43 5.89 -5.67
N ARG A 11 10.52 6.64 -5.52
CA ARG A 11 10.82 7.42 -4.30
C ARG A 11 9.70 8.35 -3.86
N ALA A 12 8.80 8.71 -4.79
CA ALA A 12 7.65 9.55 -4.51
C ALA A 12 6.44 8.80 -3.93
N GLY A 13 6.50 7.48 -3.68
CA GLY A 13 5.38 6.65 -3.19
C GLY A 13 4.27 6.38 -4.23
N GLY A 14 3.29 5.55 -3.89
CA GLY A 14 2.01 5.44 -4.63
C GLY A 14 1.97 4.59 -5.90
N THR A 15 2.90 3.69 -6.12
CA THR A 15 2.84 2.73 -7.27
C THR A 15 3.48 1.38 -6.96
N LEU A 16 4.12 1.22 -5.80
CA LEU A 16 4.86 0.00 -5.48
C LEU A 16 3.93 -1.22 -5.35
N GLU A 17 2.80 -1.05 -4.67
CA GLU A 17 1.81 -2.11 -4.45
C GLU A 17 1.31 -2.72 -5.77
N VAL A 18 0.75 -1.91 -6.67
CA VAL A 18 0.19 -2.43 -7.92
C VAL A 18 1.28 -3.01 -8.84
N LEU A 19 2.52 -2.53 -8.76
CA LEU A 19 3.64 -3.14 -9.48
C LEU A 19 3.97 -4.53 -8.92
N LEU A 20 3.97 -4.70 -7.59
CA LEU A 20 4.13 -6.00 -6.94
C LEU A 20 2.96 -6.94 -7.24
N ALA A 21 1.73 -6.41 -7.27
CA ALA A 21 0.55 -7.18 -7.64
C ALA A 21 0.63 -7.69 -9.09
N ASN A 22 1.01 -6.81 -10.03
CA ASN A 22 1.29 -7.18 -11.42
C ASN A 22 2.39 -8.26 -11.53
N HIS A 23 3.43 -8.13 -10.74
CA HIS A 23 4.52 -9.11 -10.68
C HIS A 23 4.05 -10.48 -10.20
N ALA A 24 3.25 -10.51 -9.12
CA ALA A 24 2.64 -11.72 -8.59
C ALA A 24 1.73 -12.41 -9.62
N LEU A 25 0.86 -11.66 -10.31
CA LEU A 25 -0.02 -12.20 -11.35
C LEU A 25 0.77 -12.84 -12.50
N ARG A 26 1.87 -12.22 -12.95
CA ARG A 26 2.74 -12.81 -14.00
C ARG A 26 3.40 -14.12 -13.58
N ARG A 27 3.60 -14.31 -12.28
CA ARG A 27 4.15 -15.55 -11.71
C ARG A 27 3.07 -16.60 -11.41
N GLY A 28 1.82 -16.35 -11.79
CA GLY A 28 0.71 -17.28 -11.63
C GLY A 28 0.06 -17.27 -10.24
N TYR A 29 0.30 -16.23 -9.44
CA TYR A 29 -0.43 -16.03 -8.18
C TYR A 29 -1.77 -15.34 -8.43
N ARG A 30 -2.69 -15.44 -7.48
CA ARG A 30 -3.84 -14.54 -7.37
C ARG A 30 -3.42 -13.29 -6.62
N ALA A 31 -3.91 -12.14 -7.06
CA ALA A 31 -3.68 -10.87 -6.37
C ALA A 31 -4.99 -10.09 -6.25
N LEU A 32 -5.32 -9.72 -5.02
CA LEU A 32 -6.43 -8.85 -4.66
C LEU A 32 -5.86 -7.54 -4.11
N VAL A 33 -6.33 -6.43 -4.67
CA VAL A 33 -6.04 -5.10 -4.16
C VAL A 33 -7.32 -4.52 -3.59
N TYR A 34 -7.32 -4.25 -2.29
CA TYR A 34 -8.39 -3.52 -1.62
C TYR A 34 -7.93 -2.08 -1.47
N THR A 35 -8.56 -1.13 -2.17
CA THR A 35 -8.11 0.26 -2.22
C THR A 35 -9.12 1.24 -1.64
N PHE A 36 -8.60 2.31 -1.06
CA PHE A 36 -9.33 3.50 -0.63
C PHE A 36 -8.61 4.76 -1.15
N ASN A 37 -7.85 4.60 -2.24
CA ASN A 37 -7.09 5.69 -2.85
C ASN A 37 -8.00 6.59 -3.69
N LEU A 38 -8.51 7.65 -3.06
CA LEU A 38 -9.38 8.66 -3.68
C LEU A 38 -8.69 9.52 -4.75
N GLN A 39 -7.35 9.48 -4.84
CA GLN A 39 -6.64 10.19 -5.90
C GLN A 39 -6.77 9.46 -7.24
N VAL A 40 -6.79 8.12 -7.22
CA VAL A 40 -6.90 7.28 -8.41
C VAL A 40 -8.35 6.92 -8.71
N PHE A 41 -9.08 6.47 -7.69
CA PHE A 41 -10.40 5.87 -7.83
C PHE A 41 -11.51 6.77 -7.30
N ASP A 42 -12.69 6.62 -7.90
CA ASP A 42 -13.92 7.22 -7.39
C ASP A 42 -14.75 6.11 -6.71
N PRO A 43 -15.23 6.30 -5.47
CA PRO A 43 -16.02 5.29 -4.76
C PRO A 43 -17.27 4.84 -5.53
N THR A 44 -17.84 5.71 -6.35
CA THR A 44 -19.05 5.41 -7.14
C THR A 44 -18.82 4.36 -8.23
N TRP A 45 -17.56 4.00 -8.50
CA TRP A 45 -17.22 2.97 -9.48
C TRP A 45 -17.38 1.54 -8.93
N PHE A 46 -17.60 1.37 -7.63
CA PHE A 46 -17.65 0.05 -6.99
C PHE A 46 -19.04 -0.28 -6.42
N GLY A 47 -20.06 0.46 -6.85
CA GLY A 47 -21.45 0.21 -6.49
C GLY A 47 -22.20 -0.64 -7.51
N GLU A 48 -23.49 -0.81 -7.27
CA GLU A 48 -24.43 -1.48 -8.17
C GLU A 48 -25.20 -0.44 -9.02
N PRO A 49 -25.35 -0.64 -10.34
CA PRO A 49 -24.82 -1.75 -11.15
C PRO A 49 -23.30 -1.65 -11.39
N PRO A 50 -22.62 -2.77 -11.70
CA PRO A 50 -21.18 -2.78 -11.91
C PRO A 50 -20.79 -1.87 -13.08
N VAL A 51 -19.70 -1.12 -12.91
CA VAL A 51 -19.13 -0.27 -13.95
C VAL A 51 -17.91 -0.92 -14.59
N ASP A 52 -17.62 -0.57 -15.84
CA ASP A 52 -16.34 -0.90 -16.46
C ASP A 52 -15.22 -0.01 -15.87
N LEU A 53 -14.52 -0.54 -14.87
CA LEU A 53 -13.38 0.11 -14.22
C LEU A 53 -12.27 0.46 -15.21
N ARG A 54 -12.04 -0.38 -16.24
CA ARG A 54 -11.02 -0.13 -17.26
C ARG A 54 -11.37 1.11 -18.07
N ALA A 55 -12.63 1.21 -18.51
CA ALA A 55 -13.12 2.38 -19.23
C ALA A 55 -13.03 3.66 -18.39
N LYS A 56 -13.38 3.59 -17.09
CA LYS A 56 -13.26 4.74 -16.17
C LYS A 56 -11.81 5.20 -16.00
N LEU A 57 -10.88 4.27 -15.80
CA LEU A 57 -9.44 4.57 -15.68
C LEU A 57 -8.88 5.21 -16.96
N ILE A 58 -9.22 4.67 -18.14
CA ILE A 58 -8.82 5.24 -19.44
C ILE A 58 -9.38 6.66 -19.60
N ALA A 59 -10.66 6.87 -19.28
CA ALA A 59 -11.29 8.19 -19.35
C ALA A 59 -10.61 9.18 -18.40
N ARG A 60 -10.34 8.78 -17.15
CA ARG A 60 -9.63 9.62 -16.17
C ARG A 60 -8.23 9.98 -16.63
N GLN A 61 -7.48 9.03 -17.20
CA GLN A 61 -6.12 9.26 -17.68
C GLN A 61 -6.06 10.35 -18.75
N LYS A 62 -7.04 10.38 -19.68
CA LYS A 62 -7.14 11.42 -20.72
C LYS A 62 -7.30 12.84 -20.17
N VAL A 63 -7.91 12.99 -18.99
CA VAL A 63 -8.21 14.29 -18.39
C VAL A 63 -7.11 14.73 -17.41
N LYS A 64 -6.49 13.79 -16.69
CA LYS A 64 -5.43 14.12 -15.72
C LYS A 64 -4.12 14.46 -16.44
N ARG A 65 -3.33 15.38 -15.87
CA ARG A 65 -2.03 15.84 -16.43
C ARG A 65 -0.81 15.34 -15.64
N SER A 66 -1.02 14.81 -14.44
CA SER A 66 0.08 14.37 -13.57
C SER A 66 0.73 13.10 -14.13
N ARG A 67 2.05 13.15 -14.38
CA ARG A 67 2.85 11.99 -14.80
C ARG A 67 2.76 10.84 -13.80
N LYS A 68 2.72 11.15 -12.50
CA LYS A 68 2.55 10.15 -11.43
C LYS A 68 1.19 9.47 -11.51
N MET A 69 0.12 10.26 -11.71
CA MET A 69 -1.23 9.74 -11.89
C MET A 69 -1.33 8.84 -13.15
N HIS A 70 -0.68 9.24 -14.24
CA HIS A 70 -0.64 8.43 -15.47
C HIS A 70 0.05 7.10 -15.24
N ALA A 71 1.20 7.09 -14.57
CA ALA A 71 1.94 5.87 -14.23
C ALA A 71 1.13 4.93 -13.32
N ALA A 72 0.45 5.47 -12.30
CA ALA A 72 -0.44 4.71 -11.43
C ALA A 72 -1.59 4.08 -12.24
N ILE A 73 -2.29 4.87 -13.07
CA ILE A 73 -3.39 4.37 -13.90
C ILE A 73 -2.91 3.29 -14.87
N GLN A 74 -1.76 3.46 -15.53
CA GLN A 74 -1.22 2.41 -16.42
C GLN A 74 -0.96 1.10 -15.67
N SER A 75 -0.44 1.19 -14.44
CA SER A 75 -0.16 0.02 -13.62
C SER A 75 -1.45 -0.72 -13.22
N TYR A 76 -2.52 0.01 -12.87
CA TYR A 76 -3.82 -0.58 -12.57
C TYR A 76 -4.52 -1.15 -13.82
N LEU A 77 -4.40 -0.48 -14.98
CA LEU A 77 -4.92 -1.03 -16.24
C LEU A 77 -4.26 -2.37 -16.58
N ARG A 78 -2.94 -2.48 -16.34
CA ARG A 78 -2.21 -3.74 -16.51
C ARG A 78 -2.64 -4.80 -15.49
N PHE A 79 -2.88 -4.40 -14.24
CA PHE A 79 -3.33 -5.29 -13.19
C PHE A 79 -4.68 -5.94 -13.53
N LEU A 80 -5.64 -5.13 -13.98
CA LEU A 80 -6.94 -5.62 -14.44
C LEU A 80 -6.82 -6.51 -15.68
N GLU A 81 -5.93 -6.17 -16.63
CA GLU A 81 -5.66 -7.01 -17.82
C GLU A 81 -5.08 -8.38 -17.45
N LEU A 82 -4.25 -8.45 -16.41
CA LEU A 82 -3.66 -9.68 -15.89
C LEU A 82 -4.63 -10.51 -15.02
N GLY A 83 -5.88 -10.08 -14.86
CA GLY A 83 -6.89 -10.79 -14.07
C GLY A 83 -6.85 -10.48 -12.57
N GLY A 84 -6.17 -9.41 -12.17
CA GLY A 84 -6.17 -8.94 -10.79
C GLY A 84 -7.55 -8.48 -10.34
N THR A 85 -7.89 -8.76 -9.07
CA THR A 85 -9.15 -8.32 -8.47
C THR A 85 -8.95 -7.00 -7.74
N LEU A 86 -9.84 -6.03 -7.98
CA LEU A 86 -9.80 -4.72 -7.34
C LEU A 86 -11.11 -4.50 -6.57
N GLU A 87 -10.99 -4.23 -5.27
CA GLU A 87 -12.10 -3.89 -4.40
C GLU A 87 -11.90 -2.49 -3.82
N PHE A 88 -13.00 -1.83 -3.45
CA PHE A 88 -12.96 -0.52 -2.81
C PHE A 88 -13.73 -0.52 -1.51
N GLY A 89 -13.14 0.05 -0.46
CA GLY A 89 -13.86 0.31 0.78
C GLY A 89 -12.93 0.73 1.92
N SER A 90 -13.53 1.01 3.08
CA SER A 90 -12.78 1.40 4.26
C SER A 90 -12.07 0.17 4.86
N PRO A 91 -10.74 0.23 5.11
CA PRO A 91 -10.08 -0.81 5.87
C PRO A 91 -10.64 -0.79 7.30
N ASN A 92 -10.80 -1.97 7.88
CA ASN A 92 -11.26 -2.14 9.26
C ASN A 92 -10.60 -3.39 9.86
N GLU A 93 -10.70 -3.51 11.19
CA GLU A 93 -10.09 -4.62 11.93
C GLU A 93 -10.54 -5.97 11.41
N ARG A 94 -11.85 -6.15 11.14
CA ARG A 94 -12.40 -7.41 10.64
C ARG A 94 -11.82 -7.79 9.28
N LEU A 95 -11.66 -6.84 8.36
CA LEU A 95 -11.05 -7.10 7.06
C LEU A 95 -9.62 -7.62 7.23
N ILE A 96 -8.81 -6.93 8.03
CA ILE A 96 -7.40 -7.29 8.26
C ILE A 96 -7.29 -8.63 8.99
N SER A 97 -8.02 -8.80 10.10
CA SER A 97 -7.94 -10.02 10.90
C SER A 97 -8.44 -11.25 10.16
N ASN A 98 -9.47 -11.14 9.31
CA ASN A 98 -9.94 -12.26 8.50
C ASN A 98 -8.84 -12.86 7.60
N TYR A 99 -8.06 -12.00 6.93
CA TYR A 99 -6.95 -12.48 6.08
C TYR A 99 -5.81 -13.06 6.92
N LEU A 100 -5.41 -12.37 7.99
CA LEU A 100 -4.28 -12.80 8.81
C LEU A 100 -4.57 -14.11 9.56
N LEU A 101 -5.80 -14.29 10.08
CA LEU A 101 -6.23 -15.54 10.71
C LEU A 101 -6.36 -16.70 9.71
N ALA A 102 -6.56 -16.41 8.42
CA ALA A 102 -6.50 -17.38 7.35
C ALA A 102 -5.07 -17.70 6.89
N GLY A 103 -4.05 -17.11 7.53
CA GLY A 103 -2.64 -17.29 7.15
C GLY A 103 -2.24 -16.56 5.87
N LEU A 104 -3.04 -15.58 5.42
CA LEU A 104 -2.77 -14.78 4.24
C LEU A 104 -2.12 -13.45 4.65
N PRO A 105 -0.82 -13.24 4.35
CA PRO A 105 -0.14 -12.00 4.67
C PRO A 105 -0.66 -10.85 3.80
N ILE A 106 -0.64 -9.64 4.37
CA ILE A 106 -1.12 -8.43 3.69
C ILE A 106 0.05 -7.47 3.51
N LEU A 107 0.35 -7.08 2.27
CA LEU A 107 1.26 -5.98 2.01
C LEU A 107 0.47 -4.67 2.01
N THR A 108 0.92 -3.67 2.74
CA THR A 108 0.27 -2.34 2.76
C THR A 108 1.30 -1.24 2.78
N GLY A 109 0.99 -0.14 2.11
CA GLY A 109 1.63 1.15 2.37
C GLY A 109 0.95 1.84 3.54
N LEU A 110 1.73 2.58 4.34
CA LEU A 110 1.25 3.29 5.52
C LEU A 110 2.08 4.55 5.78
N SER A 111 1.61 5.43 6.66
CA SER A 111 2.41 6.57 7.12
C SER A 111 3.42 6.12 8.19
N GLY A 112 4.70 6.03 7.81
CA GLY A 112 5.81 5.72 8.71
C GLY A 112 5.97 6.80 9.79
N THR A 113 5.86 8.08 9.41
CA THR A 113 5.91 9.20 10.36
C THR A 113 4.87 9.05 11.48
N TYR A 114 3.62 8.70 11.14
CA TYR A 114 2.59 8.49 12.15
C TYR A 114 2.77 7.17 12.92
N LEU A 115 3.09 6.08 12.21
CA LEU A 115 3.24 4.76 12.84
C LEU A 115 4.36 4.78 13.86
N TYR A 116 5.50 5.38 13.55
CA TYR A 116 6.68 5.40 14.42
C TYR A 116 6.72 6.61 15.35
N GLN A 117 5.85 7.61 15.16
CA GLN A 117 5.88 8.87 15.91
C GLN A 117 7.26 9.54 15.82
N CYS A 118 7.84 9.54 14.63
CA CYS A 118 9.15 10.11 14.35
C CYS A 118 9.02 11.48 13.67
N LYS A 119 10.16 12.16 13.51
CA LYS A 119 10.24 13.41 12.74
C LYS A 119 9.87 13.13 11.29
N ARG A 120 9.43 14.18 10.60
CA ARG A 120 9.36 14.16 9.13
C ARG A 120 10.77 14.10 8.58
N GLU A 121 10.90 13.73 7.32
CA GLU A 121 12.21 13.64 6.68
C GLU A 121 12.31 14.62 5.52
N ARG A 122 13.50 15.17 5.30
CA ARG A 122 13.81 16.05 4.18
C ARG A 122 14.98 15.50 3.40
N ASP A 123 14.78 15.32 2.10
CA ASP A 123 15.85 15.01 1.17
C ASP A 123 16.81 16.20 1.08
N LEU A 124 18.08 15.98 1.42
CA LEU A 124 19.15 16.94 1.13
C LEU A 124 19.62 16.79 -0.32
N ASP A 125 19.65 15.55 -0.80
CA ASP A 125 19.98 15.16 -2.17
C ASP A 125 19.49 13.73 -2.46
N PRO A 126 19.66 13.19 -3.68
CA PRO A 126 19.18 11.85 -4.01
C PRO A 126 19.81 10.69 -3.21
N LEU A 127 20.76 10.87 -2.30
CA LEU A 127 21.29 9.76 -1.50
C LEU A 127 21.19 10.02 -0.01
N ARG A 128 20.77 11.22 0.40
CA ARG A 128 20.76 11.63 1.80
C ARG A 128 19.42 12.24 2.19
N CYS A 129 18.80 11.63 3.18
CA CYS A 129 17.64 12.13 3.89
C CYS A 129 18.02 12.47 5.33
N VAL A 130 17.38 13.47 5.91
CA VAL A 130 17.59 13.86 7.32
C VAL A 130 16.27 14.11 8.02
N ASP A 131 16.24 13.85 9.33
CA ASP A 131 15.14 14.21 10.20
C ASP A 131 14.97 15.74 10.27
N ASP A 132 13.77 16.22 9.97
CA ASP A 132 13.42 17.64 9.99
C ASP A 132 11.94 17.82 10.36
N ASP A 133 11.65 18.15 11.62
CA ASP A 133 10.31 18.33 12.15
C ASP A 133 9.60 19.62 11.66
N ILE A 134 10.34 20.54 11.05
CA ILE A 134 9.82 21.82 10.56
C ILE A 134 9.68 21.81 9.04
N GLY A 135 10.79 21.59 8.33
CA GLY A 135 10.88 21.68 6.88
C GLY A 135 10.73 20.35 6.14
N GLY A 136 10.64 19.23 6.86
CA GLY A 136 10.47 17.91 6.26
C GLY A 136 9.03 17.59 5.85
N ASP A 137 8.91 16.52 5.06
CA ASP A 137 7.64 15.96 4.60
C ASP A 137 7.35 14.61 5.31
N PRO A 138 6.07 14.26 5.53
CA PRO A 138 5.70 12.95 6.04
C PRO A 138 6.17 11.83 5.12
N GLN A 139 6.68 10.76 5.71
CA GLN A 139 7.19 9.59 5.00
C GLN A 139 6.19 8.44 4.99
N GLY A 140 6.15 7.78 3.84
CA GLY A 140 5.41 6.56 3.59
C GLY A 140 6.32 5.36 3.79
N HIS A 141 5.73 4.23 4.18
CA HIS A 141 6.47 3.00 4.39
C HIS A 141 5.65 1.79 3.97
N PHE A 142 6.31 0.76 3.46
CA PHE A 142 5.67 -0.50 3.08
C PHE A 142 6.06 -1.60 4.04
N VAL A 143 5.04 -2.28 4.57
CA VAL A 143 5.21 -3.37 5.53
C VAL A 143 4.37 -4.58 5.13
N VAL A 144 4.74 -5.74 5.66
CA VAL A 144 3.95 -6.96 5.55
C VAL A 144 3.30 -7.25 6.90
N LEU A 145 1.98 -7.32 6.93
CA LEU A 145 1.22 -7.79 8.08
C LEU A 145 1.17 -9.32 7.99
N CYS A 146 1.62 -10.02 9.04
CA CYS A 146 1.80 -11.47 9.00
C CYS A 146 1.10 -12.24 10.12
N GLY A 147 0.54 -11.55 11.12
CA GLY A 147 -0.17 -12.20 12.22
C GLY A 147 -1.13 -11.24 12.92
N TYR A 148 -2.13 -11.79 13.62
CA TYR A 148 -3.07 -11.03 14.44
C TYR A 148 -3.37 -11.79 15.73
N ASP A 149 -3.18 -11.12 16.86
CA ASP A 149 -3.54 -11.62 18.19
C ASP A 149 -4.86 -10.99 18.64
N ALA A 150 -5.91 -11.81 18.70
CA ALA A 150 -7.25 -11.38 19.10
C ALA A 150 -7.35 -10.96 20.57
N ALA A 151 -6.47 -11.46 21.45
CA ALA A 151 -6.52 -11.14 22.88
C ALA A 151 -5.97 -9.73 23.15
N SER A 152 -4.85 -9.39 22.52
CA SER A 152 -4.21 -8.08 22.64
C SER A 152 -4.68 -7.06 21.58
N ARG A 153 -5.40 -7.51 20.53
CA ARG A 153 -5.77 -6.73 19.34
C ARG A 153 -4.55 -6.13 18.64
N GLU A 154 -3.46 -6.88 18.62
CA GLU A 154 -2.21 -6.50 17.97
C GLU A 154 -2.01 -7.22 16.64
N VAL A 155 -1.37 -6.54 15.70
CA VAL A 155 -0.96 -7.09 14.41
C VAL A 155 0.56 -7.22 14.42
N GLU A 156 1.05 -8.41 14.06
CA GLU A 156 2.47 -8.65 13.82
C GLU A 156 2.85 -8.10 12.44
N ILE A 157 3.90 -7.29 12.41
CA ILE A 157 4.44 -6.63 11.24
C ILE A 157 5.85 -7.16 10.96
N ALA A 158 6.07 -7.64 9.74
CA ALA A 158 7.38 -7.87 9.16
C ALA A 158 7.81 -6.65 8.34
N ASP A 159 8.88 -5.99 8.78
CA ASP A 159 9.35 -4.70 8.31
C ASP A 159 10.72 -4.81 7.60
N PRO A 160 10.81 -4.41 6.32
CA PRO A 160 12.07 -4.43 5.58
C PRO A 160 13.08 -3.35 6.04
N TYR A 161 12.66 -2.35 6.82
CA TYR A 161 13.52 -1.25 7.27
C TYR A 161 14.45 -1.70 8.40
N ARG A 162 15.76 -1.65 8.12
CA ARG A 162 16.82 -2.10 9.05
C ARG A 162 17.05 -1.18 10.24
N GLU A 163 16.65 0.09 10.15
CA GLU A 163 16.85 1.12 11.19
C GLU A 163 15.52 1.52 11.85
N ASN A 164 14.63 0.56 12.08
CA ASN A 164 13.33 0.81 12.69
C ASN A 164 13.49 1.42 14.11
N PRO A 165 12.92 2.61 14.40
CA PRO A 165 13.00 3.24 15.73
C PRO A 165 12.25 2.47 16.83
N VAL A 166 11.32 1.58 16.44
CA VAL A 166 10.40 0.88 17.35
C VAL A 166 10.92 -0.49 17.77
N ALA A 167 11.73 -1.17 16.96
CA ALA A 167 12.30 -2.47 17.31
C ALA A 167 13.68 -2.69 16.66
N ARG A 168 14.61 -3.32 17.41
CA ARG A 168 15.89 -3.83 16.88
C ARG A 168 15.72 -5.03 15.92
N LEU A 169 14.49 -5.48 15.69
CA LEU A 169 14.14 -6.68 14.95
C LEU A 169 13.23 -6.33 13.78
N HIS A 170 13.36 -7.08 12.68
CA HIS A 170 12.51 -7.01 11.50
C HIS A 170 11.03 -7.32 11.77
N HIS A 171 10.68 -7.74 12.98
CA HIS A 171 9.32 -8.10 13.38
C HIS A 171 8.94 -7.35 14.66
N TYR A 172 7.76 -6.72 14.66
CA TYR A 172 7.18 -6.09 15.85
C TYR A 172 5.66 -6.12 15.79
N SER A 173 5.02 -5.93 16.95
CA SER A 173 3.57 -5.84 17.06
C SER A 173 3.10 -4.42 17.26
N VAL A 174 1.93 -4.09 16.72
CA VAL A 174 1.26 -2.80 16.94
C VAL A 174 -0.24 -3.02 17.08
N GLY A 175 -0.87 -2.24 17.96
CA GLY A 175 -2.32 -2.23 18.10
C GLY A 175 -3.02 -1.91 16.78
N ILE A 176 -4.05 -2.69 16.45
CA ILE A 176 -4.77 -2.62 15.17
C ILE A 176 -5.32 -1.22 14.85
N GLU A 177 -5.75 -0.46 15.86
CA GLU A 177 -6.30 0.90 15.66
C GLU A 177 -5.23 1.87 15.17
N ARG A 178 -4.04 1.85 15.79
CA ARG A 178 -2.89 2.68 15.35
C ARG A 178 -2.46 2.29 13.95
N LEU A 179 -2.45 0.99 13.65
CA LEU A 179 -2.12 0.49 12.33
C LEU A 179 -3.14 0.96 11.27
N LEU A 180 -4.44 0.81 11.52
CA LEU A 180 -5.50 1.27 10.62
C LEU A 180 -5.39 2.77 10.33
N HIS A 181 -5.16 3.60 11.35
CA HIS A 181 -4.94 5.03 11.17
C HIS A 181 -3.70 5.31 10.31
N SER A 182 -2.60 4.59 10.56
CA SER A 182 -1.38 4.74 9.75
C SER A 182 -1.60 4.36 8.29
N ILE A 183 -2.31 3.26 8.03
CA ILE A 183 -2.67 2.79 6.68
C ILE A 183 -3.54 3.84 5.96
N LEU A 184 -4.55 4.38 6.63
CA LEU A 184 -5.40 5.45 6.07
C LEU A 184 -4.59 6.73 5.78
N LEU A 185 -3.70 7.12 6.69
CA LEU A 185 -2.81 8.26 6.53
C LEU A 185 -1.73 8.05 5.46
N GLY A 186 -1.54 6.81 4.99
CA GLY A 186 -0.67 6.51 3.84
C GLY A 186 -1.01 7.31 2.59
N ILE A 187 -2.24 7.85 2.49
CA ILE A 187 -2.67 8.61 1.31
C ILE A 187 -1.80 9.85 1.06
N LEU A 188 -1.15 10.36 2.11
CA LEU A 188 -0.18 11.46 2.02
C LEU A 188 0.99 11.12 1.09
N THR A 189 1.39 9.86 1.01
CA THR A 189 2.42 9.35 0.10
C THR A 189 1.87 8.61 -1.11
N TYR A 190 0.57 8.82 -1.41
CA TYR A 190 -0.21 8.17 -2.48
C TYR A 190 -0.48 6.67 -2.25
N ASP A 191 -0.26 6.19 -1.03
CA ASP A 191 -0.49 4.80 -0.66
C ASP A 191 -1.83 4.69 0.08
N ALA A 192 -2.74 3.80 -0.32
CA ALA A 192 -4.06 3.71 0.31
C ALA A 192 -4.72 2.42 -0.16
N ASN A 193 -4.06 1.32 0.16
CA ASN A 193 -4.40 0.00 -0.33
C ASN A 193 -3.91 -1.09 0.62
N LEU A 194 -4.53 -2.25 0.50
CA LEU A 194 -4.07 -3.53 1.02
C LEU A 194 -3.90 -4.46 -0.18
N LEU A 195 -2.75 -5.12 -0.29
CA LEU A 195 -2.48 -6.15 -1.28
C LEU A 195 -2.42 -7.51 -0.59
N VAL A 196 -3.30 -8.41 -1.03
CA VAL A 196 -3.32 -9.81 -0.63
C VAL A 196 -2.88 -10.65 -1.83
N ILE A 197 -1.86 -11.49 -1.63
CA ILE A 197 -1.37 -12.42 -2.64
C ILE A 197 -1.59 -13.83 -2.13
N ASP A 198 -2.20 -14.66 -2.96
CA ASP A 198 -2.50 -16.06 -2.66
C ASP A 198 -2.05 -16.98 -3.80
N ARG A 199 -1.81 -18.26 -3.49
CA ARG A 199 -1.53 -19.28 -4.51
C ARG A 199 -2.78 -19.48 -5.36
N ALA A 200 -2.61 -19.57 -6.68
CA ALA A 200 -3.71 -19.89 -7.59
C ALA A 200 -4.24 -21.31 -7.37
#